data_AF-A0A2L2WIY4-F1
#
_entry.id   AF-A0A2L2WIY4-F1
#
_cell.length_a   1.000
_cell.length_b   1.000
_cell.length_c   1.000
_cell.angle_alpha   90.00
_cell.angle_beta   90.00
_cell.angle_gamma   90.00
#
_symmetry.space_group_name_H-M   'P 1'
#
loop_
_entity.id
_entity.type
_entity.pdbx_description
1 polymer ?
#
loop_
_entity_poly.entity_id
_entity_poly.type
_entity_poly.pdbx_seq_one_letter_code
_entity_poly.pdbx_strand_id
1 'polypeptide(L)'
;MIKRIGDEGYINPEHPQAGPYIADICGEITENYDIDGIHLDYIRYPETWNRKINRRQGREYITGIVKMIHNRVKGRKPWVKISCSPIGKFDDLTRYRSHGWNAYTTVCQDAQGWLQDGFMDELFPMIYFKGNQFYPFALDWKENGNGRIICAGLGIYFMSDKEKDWDVELFKRKMNVLRANGMGHAFFRSRFFTENIKGIYDLTSDEIDKNPALIPPMTWQWNVKPSAPSSMTITNTKTGYLICWNGAKDMSDGTYLSYNIYSSPSYPVDIDDARNIIATRYLKQEIFIAHERNKRPRYYAVTAMDRYGNESQPISIPPKTTKENRSYLLKNDGKTLSVPPKTNILSADYLIIETLQGGIVATRPYIDETADISDLSEGMYVLRSLGQKGITHRLGTFIIKRH
;
A
#
# COMPACT_ATOMS: atom_id res chain seq x y z
N MET A 1 12.64 15.54 41.54
CA MET A 1 12.38 15.10 40.15
C MET A 1 12.18 16.27 39.18
N ILE A 2 11.44 17.34 39.52
CA ILE A 2 11.24 18.49 38.63
C ILE A 2 12.31 19.56 38.84
N LYS A 3 12.80 20.19 37.75
CA LYS A 3 13.61 21.41 37.77
C LYS A 3 12.83 22.53 37.09
N ARG A 4 12.79 23.70 37.72
CA ARG A 4 12.19 24.91 37.13
C ARG A 4 13.24 25.69 36.34
N ILE A 5 12.85 26.17 35.17
CA ILE A 5 13.65 27.07 34.33
C ILE A 5 12.71 28.16 33.84
N GLY A 6 12.90 29.39 34.33
CA GLY A 6 11.90 30.45 34.14
C GLY A 6 10.55 30.02 34.71
N ASP A 7 9.49 30.19 33.92
CA ASP A 7 8.12 29.83 34.30
C ASP A 7 7.76 28.36 34.00
N GLU A 8 8.68 27.59 33.43
CA GLU A 8 8.45 26.21 32.99
C GLU A 8 9.01 25.18 33.98
N GLY A 9 8.32 24.04 34.08
CA GLY A 9 8.73 22.89 34.88
C GLY A 9 9.10 21.70 34.01
N TYR A 10 10.31 21.18 34.22
CA TYR A 10 10.85 20.05 33.45
C TYR A 10 11.16 18.88 34.37
N ILE A 11 10.90 17.65 33.92
CA ILE A 11 11.47 16.46 34.57
C ILE A 11 12.99 16.52 34.39
N ASN A 12 13.74 16.39 35.49
CA ASN A 12 15.18 16.37 35.47
C ASN A 12 15.68 14.99 34.99
N PRO A 13 16.25 14.88 33.78
CA PRO A 13 16.73 13.61 33.25
C PRO A 13 17.91 13.03 34.04
N GLU A 14 18.61 13.86 34.81
CA GLU A 14 19.72 13.45 35.67
C GLU A 14 19.23 12.80 36.98
N HIS A 15 17.93 12.89 37.29
CA HIS A 15 17.36 12.34 38.52
C HIS A 15 17.07 10.83 38.38
N PRO A 16 17.49 9.96 39.31
CA PRO A 16 17.36 8.50 39.17
C PRO A 16 15.94 7.99 38.91
N GLN A 17 14.93 8.70 39.43
CA GLN A 17 13.52 8.34 39.28
C GLN A 17 12.85 8.88 37.99
N ALA A 18 13.52 9.71 37.19
CA ALA A 18 12.93 10.27 35.97
C ALA A 18 12.64 9.18 34.92
N GLY A 19 13.63 8.31 34.66
CA GLY A 19 13.50 7.19 33.73
C GLY A 19 12.40 6.20 34.14
N PRO A 20 12.45 5.65 35.37
CA PRO A 20 11.40 4.75 35.87
C PRO A 20 10.00 5.34 35.77
N TYR A 21 9.81 6.59 36.21
CA TYR A 21 8.51 7.25 36.17
C TYR A 21 7.93 7.36 34.75
N ILE A 22 8.73 7.81 33.77
CA ILE A 22 8.26 7.93 32.38
C ILE A 22 8.01 6.55 31.78
N ALA A 23 8.89 5.57 32.04
CA ALA A 23 8.72 4.21 31.58
C ALA A 23 7.45 3.55 32.16
N ASP A 24 7.14 3.80 33.43
CA ASP A 24 5.92 3.33 34.09
C ASP A 24 4.67 3.84 33.38
N ILE A 25 4.60 5.13 33.02
CA ILE A 25 3.48 5.73 32.27
C ILE A 25 3.35 5.11 30.87
N CYS A 26 4.42 5.11 30.07
CA CYS A 26 4.39 4.47 28.74
C CYS A 26 3.97 3.01 28.85
N GLY A 27 4.42 2.38 29.92
CA GLY A 27 4.11 1.03 30.27
C GLY A 27 2.65 0.77 30.60
N GLU A 28 2.04 1.60 31.43
CA GLU A 28 0.62 1.55 31.80
C GLU A 28 -0.26 1.75 30.56
N ILE A 29 0.07 2.74 29.72
CA ILE A 29 -0.64 2.98 28.45
C ILE A 29 -0.56 1.71 27.57
N THR A 30 0.64 1.13 27.46
CA THR A 30 0.85 -0.08 26.67
C THR A 30 0.03 -1.26 27.19
N GLU A 31 -0.09 -1.43 28.51
CA GLU A 31 -0.89 -2.50 29.11
C GLU A 31 -2.37 -2.32 28.80
N ASN A 32 -2.90 -1.14 29.15
CA ASN A 32 -4.33 -0.90 29.29
C ASN A 32 -5.05 -0.55 27.98
N TYR A 33 -4.32 -0.22 26.92
CA TYR A 33 -4.89 0.18 25.64
C TYR A 33 -4.35 -0.65 24.46
N ASP A 34 -5.18 -0.85 23.45
CA ASP A 34 -4.76 -1.45 22.18
C ASP A 34 -4.15 -0.40 21.25
N ILE A 35 -2.90 -0.03 21.55
CA ILE A 35 -2.13 0.96 20.78
C ILE A 35 -1.21 0.28 19.76
N ASP A 36 -0.91 1.01 18.69
CA ASP A 36 0.09 0.61 17.70
C ASP A 36 1.51 1.05 18.06
N GLY A 37 1.64 2.12 18.86
CA GLY A 37 2.94 2.67 19.23
C GLY A 37 2.91 3.71 20.33
N ILE A 38 4.07 3.94 20.93
CA ILE A 38 4.37 5.06 21.82
C ILE A 38 5.27 6.03 21.07
N HIS A 39 4.82 7.28 20.94
CA HIS A 39 5.55 8.35 20.27
C HIS A 39 6.03 9.40 21.28
N LEU A 40 7.34 9.61 21.36
CA LEU A 40 7.98 10.51 22.30
C LEU A 40 8.36 11.83 21.62
N ASP A 41 7.59 12.88 21.84
CA ASP A 41 8.04 14.24 21.53
C ASP A 41 8.85 14.81 22.72
N TYR A 42 9.81 15.70 22.45
CA TYR A 42 10.64 16.34 23.48
C TYR A 42 11.50 15.43 24.38
N ILE A 43 11.84 14.21 23.96
CA ILE A 43 12.78 13.35 24.70
C ILE A 43 14.24 13.83 24.56
N ARG A 44 14.57 14.94 25.23
CA ARG A 44 15.83 15.70 25.13
C ARG A 44 15.97 16.68 26.29
N TYR A 45 17.15 17.31 26.45
CA TYR A 45 17.26 18.47 27.33
C TYR A 45 16.64 19.71 26.68
N PRO A 46 15.99 20.60 27.45
CA PRO A 46 15.57 21.89 26.92
C PRO A 46 16.79 22.77 26.67
N GLU A 47 16.65 23.69 25.73
CA GLU A 47 17.66 24.63 25.24
C GLU A 47 18.21 25.51 26.35
N THR A 48 17.31 25.92 27.23
CA THR A 48 17.56 26.80 28.38
C THR A 48 18.18 26.08 29.57
N TRP A 49 18.38 24.76 29.49
CA TRP A 49 18.99 24.00 30.59
C TRP A 49 20.49 24.27 30.69
N ASN A 50 20.89 25.01 31.74
CA ASN A 50 22.29 25.15 32.12
C ASN A 50 22.83 23.81 32.67
N ARG A 51 23.31 22.95 31.77
CA ARG A 51 23.90 21.65 32.09
C ARG A 51 25.25 21.86 32.78
N LYS A 52 25.45 21.21 33.94
CA LYS A 52 26.73 21.18 34.66
C LYS A 52 27.55 19.92 34.36
N ILE A 53 27.09 19.15 33.37
CA ILE A 53 27.69 17.92 32.90
C ILE A 53 28.15 18.08 31.45
N ASN A 54 29.10 17.25 31.03
CA ASN A 54 29.51 17.22 29.62
C ASN A 54 28.42 16.61 28.73
N ARG A 55 28.51 16.83 27.41
CA ARG A 55 27.51 16.38 26.43
C ARG A 55 27.36 14.86 26.35
N ARG A 56 28.45 14.12 26.54
CA ARG A 56 28.42 12.65 26.54
C ARG A 56 27.56 12.15 27.70
N GLN A 57 27.82 12.62 28.91
CA GLN A 57 27.03 12.27 30.09
C GLN A 57 25.56 12.68 29.93
N GLY A 58 25.31 13.84 29.32
CA GLY A 58 23.95 14.27 28.96
C GLY A 58 23.23 13.27 28.07
N ARG A 59 23.88 12.79 27.00
CA ARG A 59 23.32 11.77 26.10
C ARG A 59 23.08 10.44 26.83
N GLU A 60 23.99 10.03 27.70
CA GLU A 60 23.84 8.81 28.51
C GLU A 60 22.59 8.87 29.38
N TYR A 61 22.26 10.03 29.99
CA TYR A 61 21.03 10.18 30.77
C TYR A 61 19.76 10.04 29.92
N ILE A 62 19.67 10.75 28.78
CA ILE A 62 18.49 10.66 27.89
C ILE A 62 18.36 9.24 27.32
N THR A 63 19.46 8.66 26.86
CA THR A 63 19.49 7.29 26.33
C THR A 63 19.08 6.26 27.39
N GLY A 64 19.49 6.46 28.65
CA GLY A 64 19.06 5.63 29.77
C GLY A 64 17.54 5.64 29.95
N ILE A 65 16.91 6.82 29.86
CA ILE A 65 15.44 6.96 29.90
C ILE A 65 14.79 6.23 28.71
N VAL A 66 15.28 6.47 27.50
CA VAL A 66 14.79 5.81 26.27
C VAL A 66 14.87 4.29 26.39
N LYS A 67 15.99 3.75 26.87
CA LYS A 67 16.19 2.32 27.09
C LYS A 67 15.20 1.76 28.13
N MET A 68 14.92 2.49 29.21
CA MET A 68 13.94 2.07 30.21
C MET A 68 12.52 2.03 29.63
N ILE A 69 12.12 3.05 28.86
CA ILE A 69 10.83 3.07 28.14
C ILE A 69 10.76 1.88 27.19
N HIS A 70 11.80 1.65 26.39
CA HIS A 70 11.88 0.54 25.46
C HIS A 70 11.63 -0.79 26.14
N ASN A 71 12.43 -1.11 27.16
CA ASN A 71 12.33 -2.36 27.91
C ASN A 71 10.92 -2.54 28.48
N ARG A 72 10.30 -1.44 28.94
CA ARG A 72 9.00 -1.50 29.59
C ARG A 72 7.83 -1.69 28.63
N VAL A 73 7.90 -1.07 27.45
CA VAL A 73 6.88 -1.19 26.39
C VAL A 73 7.02 -2.55 25.71
N LYS A 74 8.23 -2.89 25.25
CA LYS A 74 8.49 -4.17 24.55
C LYS A 74 8.29 -5.37 25.45
N GLY A 75 8.61 -5.26 26.75
CA GLY A 75 8.36 -6.32 27.72
C GLY A 75 6.88 -6.63 27.97
N ARG A 76 5.95 -5.76 27.54
CA ARG A 76 4.50 -6.01 27.62
C ARG A 76 3.90 -6.45 26.30
N LYS A 77 4.15 -5.68 25.24
CA LYS A 77 3.61 -5.91 23.90
C LYS A 77 4.74 -5.66 22.89
N PRO A 78 5.53 -6.67 22.51
CA PRO A 78 6.74 -6.45 21.70
C PRO A 78 6.45 -5.89 20.30
N TRP A 79 5.23 -6.07 19.80
CA TRP A 79 4.73 -5.49 18.56
C TRP A 79 4.38 -3.98 18.63
N VAL A 80 4.34 -3.36 19.82
CA VAL A 80 4.07 -1.92 19.95
C VAL A 80 5.31 -1.15 19.51
N LYS A 81 5.15 -0.28 18.51
CA LYS A 81 6.23 0.55 17.98
C LYS A 81 6.69 1.60 18.98
N ILE A 82 7.98 1.90 19.00
CA ILE A 82 8.53 3.01 19.78
C ILE A 82 9.17 3.99 18.83
N SER A 83 8.74 5.23 18.92
CA SER A 83 9.27 6.30 18.08
C SER A 83 9.46 7.58 18.84
N CYS A 84 10.22 8.50 18.26
CA CYS A 84 10.32 9.86 18.77
C CYS A 84 10.38 10.88 17.65
N SER A 85 10.10 12.13 18.01
CA SER A 85 10.27 13.30 17.15
C SER A 85 11.57 14.02 17.52
N PRO A 86 12.72 13.71 16.88
CA PRO A 86 13.95 14.43 17.17
C PRO A 86 13.99 15.80 16.47
N ILE A 87 14.91 16.65 16.93
CA ILE A 87 15.26 17.87 16.19
C ILE A 87 15.65 17.50 14.76
N GLY A 88 15.14 18.25 13.76
CA GLY A 88 15.25 17.88 12.35
C GLY A 88 16.65 17.80 11.76
N LYS A 89 17.69 18.17 12.51
CA LYS A 89 19.10 18.01 12.14
C LYS A 89 19.78 17.21 13.24
N PHE A 90 20.41 16.08 12.88
CA PHE A 90 21.09 15.25 13.86
C PHE A 90 22.32 15.96 14.44
N ASP A 91 23.25 16.38 13.59
CA ASP A 91 24.39 17.25 13.92
C ASP A 91 24.82 18.09 12.70
N ASP A 92 25.96 18.77 12.75
CA ASP A 92 26.61 19.38 11.59
C ASP A 92 27.02 18.31 10.56
N LEU A 93 26.68 18.55 9.29
CA LEU A 93 27.16 17.73 8.17
C LEU A 93 28.44 18.34 7.59
N THR A 94 29.27 17.53 6.94
CA THR A 94 30.55 17.95 6.32
C THR A 94 30.41 19.20 5.44
N ARG A 95 29.32 19.32 4.67
CA ARG A 95 29.05 20.44 3.75
C ARG A 95 27.98 21.40 4.24
N TYR A 96 27.22 21.06 5.28
CA TYR A 96 26.06 21.83 5.73
C TYR A 96 26.02 21.92 7.25
N ARG A 97 26.15 23.14 7.76
CA ARG A 97 26.07 23.40 9.20
C ARG A 97 24.62 23.38 9.68
N SER A 98 24.41 22.88 10.88
CA SER A 98 23.15 22.92 11.63
C SER A 98 22.84 24.31 12.19
N HIS A 99 23.85 25.19 12.22
CA HIS A 99 23.83 26.53 12.81
C HIS A 99 23.66 26.49 14.34
N GLY A 100 24.31 25.54 15.00
CA GLY A 100 24.32 25.40 16.46
C GLY A 100 23.04 24.79 17.05
N TRP A 101 22.07 24.43 16.20
CA TRP A 101 20.81 23.84 16.62
C TRP A 101 20.62 22.45 16.01
N ASN A 102 20.88 21.42 16.83
CA ASN A 102 20.82 20.02 16.42
C ASN A 102 20.49 19.06 17.59
N ALA A 103 20.10 17.84 17.24
CA ALA A 103 19.68 16.81 18.19
C ALA A 103 20.84 16.33 19.08
N TYR A 104 21.95 15.91 18.46
CA TYR A 104 23.02 15.17 19.14
C TYR A 104 23.86 16.05 20.08
N THR A 105 24.34 17.19 19.58
CA THR A 105 25.30 18.04 20.26
C THR A 105 24.62 19.08 21.17
N THR A 106 23.52 19.69 20.71
CA THR A 106 22.90 20.80 21.46
C THR A 106 21.95 20.33 22.55
N VAL A 107 21.14 19.30 22.28
CA VAL A 107 20.10 18.82 23.21
C VAL A 107 20.26 17.38 23.69
N CYS A 108 21.41 16.77 23.38
CA CYS A 108 21.80 15.45 23.85
C CYS A 108 20.80 14.34 23.48
N GLN A 109 20.22 14.45 22.28
CA GLN A 109 19.25 13.51 21.73
C GLN A 109 19.96 12.62 20.69
N ASP A 110 20.41 11.45 21.12
CA ASP A 110 21.18 10.50 20.30
C ASP A 110 20.29 9.61 19.43
N ALA A 111 19.37 10.22 18.68
CA ALA A 111 18.28 9.48 18.02
C ALA A 111 18.76 8.47 16.98
N GLN A 112 19.84 8.75 16.25
CA GLN A 112 20.43 7.76 15.31
C GLN A 112 21.03 6.57 16.07
N GLY A 113 21.70 6.81 17.20
CA GLY A 113 22.20 5.75 18.08
C GLY A 113 21.07 4.87 18.63
N TRP A 114 19.92 5.46 18.99
CA TRP A 114 18.77 4.69 19.46
C TRP A 114 18.18 3.75 18.41
N LEU A 115 18.24 4.11 17.12
CA LEU A 115 17.86 3.19 16.05
C LEU A 115 18.85 2.03 15.90
N GLN A 116 20.15 2.36 15.95
CA GLN A 116 21.24 1.39 15.85
C GLN A 116 21.16 0.35 16.98
N ASP A 117 20.95 0.80 18.21
CA ASP A 117 20.83 -0.05 19.39
C ASP A 117 19.48 -0.78 19.47
N GLY A 118 18.54 -0.47 18.57
CA GLY A 118 17.21 -1.07 18.54
C GLY A 118 16.25 -0.56 19.60
N PHE A 119 16.55 0.57 20.26
CA PHE A 119 15.63 1.17 21.22
C PHE A 119 14.42 1.86 20.57
N MET A 120 14.57 2.26 19.32
CA MET A 120 13.52 2.89 18.50
C MET A 120 13.24 2.07 17.24
N ASP A 121 11.97 1.99 16.87
CA ASP A 121 11.47 1.37 15.65
C ASP A 121 11.35 2.39 14.50
N GLU A 122 11.06 3.65 14.85
CA GLU A 122 10.82 4.72 13.89
C GLU A 122 11.31 6.08 14.41
N LEU A 123 11.74 6.96 13.51
CA LEU A 123 11.97 8.37 13.84
C LEU A 123 11.11 9.30 13.00
N PHE A 124 10.71 10.41 13.63
CA PHE A 124 9.99 11.49 12.99
C PHE A 124 10.74 12.82 13.06
N PRO A 125 11.91 12.98 12.40
CA PRO A 125 12.71 14.20 12.55
C PRO A 125 11.94 15.45 12.12
N MET A 126 11.93 16.48 12.96
CA MET A 126 11.21 17.74 12.72
C MET A 126 11.94 18.65 11.73
N ILE A 127 11.95 18.29 10.44
CA ILE A 127 12.69 18.99 9.39
C ILE A 127 11.91 20.22 8.89
N TYR A 128 11.63 21.17 9.79
CA TYR A 128 10.82 22.36 9.50
C TYR A 128 11.64 23.48 8.84
N PHE A 129 12.43 23.11 7.83
CA PHE A 129 13.38 23.98 7.13
C PHE A 129 13.17 23.90 5.61
N LYS A 130 13.91 24.71 4.84
CA LYS A 130 13.85 24.71 3.37
C LYS A 130 15.25 24.61 2.77
N GLY A 131 15.32 24.25 1.48
CA GLY A 131 16.57 24.23 0.71
C GLY A 131 17.66 23.37 1.35
N ASN A 132 18.87 23.92 1.45
CA ASN A 132 20.06 23.26 2.01
C ASN A 132 19.98 22.92 3.50
N GLN A 133 18.91 23.34 4.17
CA GLN A 133 18.64 22.98 5.57
C GLN A 133 17.56 21.88 5.68
N PHE A 134 16.97 21.47 4.55
CA PHE A 134 16.02 20.36 4.45
C PHE A 134 16.66 19.14 3.80
N TYR A 135 17.04 19.24 2.51
CA TYR A 135 17.36 18.06 1.70
C TYR A 135 18.56 17.25 2.23
N PRO A 136 19.71 17.86 2.54
CA PRO A 136 20.86 17.10 3.02
C PRO A 136 20.59 16.42 4.38
N PHE A 137 19.84 17.09 5.26
CA PHE A 137 19.51 16.55 6.57
C PHE A 137 18.45 15.44 6.50
N ALA A 138 17.49 15.53 5.57
CA ALA A 138 16.55 14.43 5.33
C ALA A 138 17.29 13.17 4.87
N LEU A 139 18.27 13.32 3.97
CA LEU A 139 19.10 12.20 3.51
C LEU A 139 19.98 11.65 4.63
N ASP A 140 20.59 12.51 5.45
CA ASP A 140 21.36 12.09 6.63
C ASP A 140 20.54 11.19 7.56
N TRP A 141 19.28 11.55 7.84
CA TRP A 141 18.38 10.69 8.62
C TRP A 141 18.08 9.35 7.94
N LYS A 142 17.93 9.34 6.61
CA LYS A 142 17.67 8.11 5.86
C LYS A 142 18.88 7.18 5.83
N GLU A 143 20.06 7.72 5.55
CA GLU A 143 21.32 6.99 5.46
C GLU A 143 21.69 6.36 6.82
N ASN A 144 21.44 7.09 7.92
CA ASN A 144 21.65 6.61 9.28
C ASN A 144 20.40 5.97 9.90
N GLY A 145 19.44 5.55 9.08
CA GLY A 145 18.19 4.95 9.53
C GLY A 145 18.33 3.53 10.06
N ASN A 146 19.47 2.86 9.88
CA ASN A 146 19.75 1.51 10.39
C ASN A 146 18.65 0.47 10.07
N GLY A 147 18.06 0.56 8.87
CA GLY A 147 16.96 -0.32 8.44
C GLY A 147 15.61 -0.07 9.15
N ARG A 148 15.51 0.98 9.96
CA ARG A 148 14.29 1.43 10.66
C ARG A 148 13.49 2.41 9.81
N ILE A 149 12.28 2.74 10.27
CA ILE A 149 11.37 3.62 9.56
C ILE A 149 11.76 5.08 9.83
N ILE A 150 11.92 5.87 8.77
CA ILE A 150 12.18 7.31 8.86
C ILE A 150 11.04 8.06 8.17
N CYS A 151 10.36 8.90 8.94
CA CYS A 151 9.22 9.69 8.48
C CYS A 151 9.48 11.17 8.74
N ALA A 152 9.78 11.97 7.72
CA ALA A 152 10.16 13.37 7.98
C ALA A 152 8.96 14.20 8.46
N GLY A 153 9.10 14.86 9.60
CA GLY A 153 8.15 15.85 10.09
C GLY A 153 8.20 17.12 9.26
N LEU A 154 7.04 17.52 8.72
CA LEU A 154 6.83 18.71 7.92
C LEU A 154 5.99 19.73 8.70
N GLY A 155 6.59 20.89 8.97
CA GLY A 155 5.93 22.00 9.67
C GLY A 155 5.00 22.77 8.74
N ILE A 156 3.87 22.18 8.38
CA ILE A 156 2.90 22.77 7.45
C ILE A 156 2.21 24.01 8.01
N TYR A 157 2.26 24.23 9.34
CA TYR A 157 1.80 25.49 9.93
C TYR A 157 2.52 26.72 9.36
N PHE A 158 3.76 26.58 8.89
CA PHE A 158 4.49 27.65 8.21
C PHE A 158 3.87 28.08 6.87
N MET A 159 2.85 27.38 6.37
CA MET A 159 2.07 27.81 5.20
C MET A 159 1.08 28.93 5.52
N SER A 160 0.69 29.12 6.80
CA SER A 160 -0.20 30.21 7.17
C SER A 160 0.48 31.56 6.98
N ASP A 161 -0.32 32.51 6.50
CA ASP A 161 -0.02 33.95 6.40
C ASP A 161 0.41 34.57 7.74
N LYS A 162 -0.10 34.06 8.85
CA LYS A 162 0.26 34.49 10.22
C LYS A 162 1.60 33.95 10.71
N GLU A 163 2.22 33.05 9.94
CA GLU A 163 3.46 32.37 10.31
C GLU A 163 4.61 32.79 9.37
N LYS A 164 4.93 31.95 8.38
CA LYS A 164 6.00 32.22 7.39
C LYS A 164 5.49 32.29 5.96
N ASP A 165 4.19 32.08 5.77
CA ASP A 165 3.51 32.13 4.47
C ASP A 165 4.18 31.29 3.37
N TRP A 166 4.72 30.12 3.70
CA TRP A 166 5.36 29.25 2.72
C TRP A 166 4.37 28.73 1.68
N ASP A 167 4.85 28.56 0.45
CA ASP A 167 4.06 28.06 -0.67
C ASP A 167 3.83 26.55 -0.56
N VAL A 168 2.67 26.07 -1.01
CA VAL A 168 2.32 24.64 -1.01
C VAL A 168 3.23 23.82 -1.93
N GLU A 169 3.74 24.41 -3.01
CA GLU A 169 4.66 23.77 -3.97
C GLU A 169 5.98 23.38 -3.31
N LEU A 170 6.42 24.12 -2.28
CA LEU A 170 7.58 23.74 -1.49
C LEU A 170 7.35 22.39 -0.79
N PHE A 171 6.15 22.16 -0.26
CA PHE A 171 5.81 20.91 0.42
C PHE A 171 5.60 19.78 -0.58
N LYS A 172 4.98 20.05 -1.74
CA LYS A 172 4.92 19.11 -2.87
C LYS A 172 6.30 18.59 -3.24
N ARG A 173 7.28 19.49 -3.44
CA ARG A 173 8.65 19.11 -3.76
C ARG A 173 9.30 18.29 -2.65
N LYS A 174 9.13 18.68 -1.38
CA LYS A 174 9.66 17.92 -0.24
C LYS A 174 9.09 16.51 -0.18
N MET A 175 7.77 16.35 -0.27
CA MET A 175 7.10 15.05 -0.23
C MET A 175 7.58 14.14 -1.37
N ASN A 176 7.74 14.68 -2.58
CA ASN A 176 8.28 13.92 -3.71
C ASN A 176 9.73 13.47 -3.49
N VAL A 177 10.59 14.32 -2.92
CA VAL A 177 11.97 13.92 -2.60
C VAL A 177 12.00 12.84 -1.52
N LEU A 178 11.20 12.98 -0.46
CA LEU A 178 11.11 11.97 0.59
C LEU A 178 10.66 10.62 0.02
N ARG A 179 9.61 10.62 -0.80
CA ARG A 179 9.11 9.43 -1.50
C ARG A 179 10.17 8.79 -2.38
N ALA A 180 10.88 9.58 -3.18
CA ALA A 180 11.93 9.08 -4.08
C ALA A 180 13.10 8.41 -3.32
N ASN A 181 13.28 8.75 -2.03
CA ASN A 181 14.30 8.15 -1.17
C ASN A 181 13.73 7.10 -0.19
N GLY A 182 12.48 6.65 -0.40
CA GLY A 182 11.85 5.64 0.46
C GLY A 182 11.67 6.10 1.90
N MET A 183 11.32 7.37 2.11
CA MET A 183 10.97 7.97 3.39
C MET A 183 9.48 8.28 3.45
N GLY A 184 8.90 8.21 4.65
CA GLY A 184 7.57 8.74 4.94
C GLY A 184 7.59 10.25 5.19
N HIS A 185 6.41 10.84 5.35
CA HIS A 185 6.25 12.21 5.85
C HIS A 185 5.11 12.30 6.86
N ALA A 186 5.24 13.22 7.81
CA ALA A 186 4.22 13.50 8.83
C ALA A 186 3.97 15.01 8.92
N PHE A 187 2.73 15.41 9.19
CA PHE A 187 2.37 16.83 9.23
C PHE A 187 2.25 17.37 10.66
N PHE A 188 3.02 18.42 10.95
CA PHE A 188 2.81 19.25 12.13
C PHE A 188 2.11 20.55 11.73
N ARG A 189 0.84 20.78 12.08
CA ARG A 189 -0.06 19.90 12.85
C ARG A 189 -1.41 19.78 12.19
N SER A 190 -2.17 18.74 12.61
CA SER A 190 -3.45 18.30 12.01
C SER A 190 -4.36 19.45 11.59
N ARG A 191 -4.54 20.47 12.44
CA ARG A 191 -5.39 21.62 12.12
C ARG A 191 -5.11 22.24 10.75
N PHE A 192 -3.84 22.51 10.43
CA PHE A 192 -3.48 23.15 9.15
C PHE A 192 -3.69 22.24 7.95
N PHE A 193 -3.62 20.92 8.17
CA PHE A 193 -3.93 19.93 7.16
C PHE A 193 -5.45 19.87 6.92
N THR A 194 -6.25 19.70 7.99
CA THR A 194 -7.71 19.55 7.88
C THR A 194 -8.44 20.84 7.52
N GLU A 195 -7.90 22.01 7.85
CA GLU A 195 -8.37 23.31 7.36
C GLU A 195 -7.93 23.58 5.91
N ASN A 196 -7.21 22.63 5.29
CA ASN A 196 -6.76 22.68 3.91
C ASN A 196 -6.01 23.98 3.56
N ILE A 197 -5.12 24.42 4.45
CA ILE A 197 -4.40 25.68 4.27
C ILE A 197 -3.59 25.62 2.97
N LYS A 198 -3.89 26.56 2.07
CA LYS A 198 -3.36 26.64 0.69
C LYS A 198 -3.48 25.33 -0.11
N GLY A 199 -4.51 24.53 0.12
CA GLY A 199 -4.77 23.32 -0.68
C GLY A 199 -3.93 22.09 -0.31
N ILE A 200 -3.26 22.07 0.85
CA ILE A 200 -2.39 20.94 1.23
C ILE A 200 -3.13 19.60 1.38
N TYR A 201 -4.39 19.62 1.82
CA TYR A 201 -5.20 18.41 1.93
C TYR A 201 -5.45 17.83 0.55
N ASP A 202 -5.96 18.65 -0.37
CA ASP A 202 -6.29 18.24 -1.74
C ASP A 202 -5.02 17.78 -2.47
N LEU A 203 -3.91 18.51 -2.36
CA LEU A 203 -2.63 18.10 -2.92
C LEU A 203 -2.22 16.70 -2.41
N THR A 204 -2.39 16.48 -1.10
CA THR A 204 -1.98 15.20 -0.49
C THR A 204 -2.90 14.07 -0.94
N SER A 205 -4.22 14.24 -0.89
CA SER A 205 -5.18 13.20 -1.28
C SER A 205 -5.20 12.94 -2.78
N ASP A 206 -5.06 13.98 -3.61
CA ASP A 206 -5.36 13.92 -5.04
C ASP A 206 -4.11 13.83 -5.91
N GLU A 207 -2.92 14.01 -5.35
CA GLU A 207 -1.66 13.93 -6.10
C GLU A 207 -0.64 13.00 -5.45
N ILE A 208 -0.43 13.14 -4.14
CA ILE A 208 0.66 12.47 -3.43
C ILE A 208 0.18 11.09 -2.94
N ASP A 209 -0.65 11.01 -1.90
CA ASP A 209 -1.03 9.77 -1.21
C ASP A 209 -2.42 9.27 -1.64
N LYS A 210 -2.58 9.06 -2.95
CA LYS A 210 -3.86 8.68 -3.59
C LYS A 210 -4.45 7.35 -3.15
N ASN A 211 -3.59 6.41 -2.76
CA ASN A 211 -3.97 5.04 -2.49
C ASN A 211 -3.70 4.73 -1.02
N PRO A 212 -4.52 3.87 -0.39
CA PRO A 212 -4.18 3.31 0.91
C PRO A 212 -2.78 2.68 0.89
N ALA A 213 -2.10 2.74 2.02
CA ALA A 213 -0.79 2.14 2.20
C ALA A 213 -0.76 1.26 3.45
N LEU A 214 0.06 0.22 3.40
CA LEU A 214 0.35 -0.60 4.57
C LEU A 214 1.47 0.04 5.39
N ILE A 215 1.42 -0.18 6.70
CA ILE A 215 2.52 0.19 7.60
C ILE A 215 3.64 -0.84 7.38
N PRO A 216 4.91 -0.42 7.18
CA PRO A 216 6.00 -1.37 7.00
C PRO A 216 6.13 -2.35 8.17
N PRO A 217 6.44 -3.63 7.89
CA PRO A 217 6.60 -4.65 8.93
C PRO A 217 7.84 -4.41 9.79
N MET A 218 7.73 -4.68 11.09
CA MET A 218 8.86 -4.71 12.02
C MET A 218 9.64 -6.02 11.93
N THR A 219 10.18 -6.31 10.74
CA THR A 219 10.91 -7.56 10.44
C THR A 219 12.14 -7.80 11.30
N TRP A 220 12.67 -6.76 11.94
CA TRP A 220 13.75 -6.87 12.91
C TRP A 220 13.34 -7.43 14.27
N GLN A 221 12.07 -7.32 14.62
CA GLN A 221 11.51 -7.85 15.86
C GLN A 221 10.89 -9.22 15.64
N TRP A 222 10.19 -9.40 14.52
CA TRP A 222 9.57 -10.65 14.12
C TRP A 222 9.42 -10.72 12.59
N ASN A 223 9.92 -11.78 11.94
CA ASN A 223 9.91 -11.92 10.47
C ASN A 223 9.17 -13.17 9.96
N VAL A 224 8.53 -13.95 10.83
CA VAL A 224 7.73 -15.11 10.42
C VAL A 224 6.32 -14.63 10.10
N LYS A 225 5.96 -14.66 8.82
CA LYS A 225 4.65 -14.26 8.32
C LYS A 225 3.53 -15.17 8.87
N PRO A 226 2.32 -14.64 9.08
CA PRO A 226 1.16 -15.47 9.36
C PRO A 226 0.85 -16.40 8.17
N SER A 227 0.11 -17.49 8.43
CA SER A 227 -0.35 -18.34 7.34
C SER A 227 -1.39 -17.59 6.50
N ALA A 228 -1.42 -17.87 5.20
CA ALA A 228 -2.50 -17.38 4.35
C ALA A 228 -3.86 -17.88 4.86
N PRO A 229 -4.96 -17.13 4.64
CA PRO A 229 -6.30 -17.69 4.81
C PRO A 229 -6.43 -18.96 3.95
N SER A 230 -7.08 -19.99 4.48
CA SER A 230 -7.17 -21.30 3.82
C SER A 230 -8.46 -21.48 3.02
N SER A 231 -9.48 -20.64 3.27
CA SER A 231 -10.69 -20.63 2.44
C SER A 231 -11.21 -19.21 2.23
N MET A 232 -11.84 -19.01 1.09
CA MET A 232 -12.48 -17.76 0.69
C MET A 232 -13.73 -18.08 -0.12
N THR A 233 -14.82 -17.36 0.15
CA THR A 233 -16.07 -17.42 -0.61
C THR A 233 -16.47 -16.03 -1.07
N ILE A 234 -17.07 -15.97 -2.25
CA ILE A 234 -17.65 -14.73 -2.81
C ILE A 234 -19.10 -15.04 -3.18
N THR A 235 -20.03 -14.47 -2.41
CA THR A 235 -21.47 -14.60 -2.64
C THR A 235 -21.99 -13.35 -3.33
N ASN A 236 -22.47 -13.50 -4.56
CA ASN A 236 -23.16 -12.42 -5.25
C ASN A 236 -24.55 -12.21 -4.66
N THR A 237 -24.84 -11.00 -4.22
CA THR A 237 -26.15 -10.59 -3.69
C THR A 237 -26.86 -9.66 -4.68
N LYS A 238 -28.07 -9.21 -4.35
CA LYS A 238 -28.81 -8.26 -5.19
C LYS A 238 -28.11 -6.90 -5.32
N THR A 239 -27.28 -6.52 -4.36
CA THR A 239 -26.73 -5.17 -4.22
C THR A 239 -25.20 -5.12 -4.16
N GLY A 240 -24.53 -6.27 -4.11
CA GLY A 240 -23.10 -6.36 -3.87
C GLY A 240 -22.53 -7.76 -3.88
N TYR A 241 -21.27 -7.87 -3.47
CA TYR A 241 -20.59 -9.12 -3.18
C TYR A 241 -20.32 -9.18 -1.67
N LEU A 242 -20.75 -10.27 -1.03
CA LEU A 242 -20.29 -10.63 0.30
C LEU A 242 -19.09 -11.56 0.16
N ILE A 243 -17.94 -11.11 0.63
CA ILE A 243 -16.69 -11.86 0.60
C ILE A 243 -16.38 -12.30 2.02
N CYS A 244 -16.19 -13.60 2.23
CA CYS A 244 -15.82 -14.17 3.53
C CYS A 244 -14.54 -15.00 3.39
N TRP A 245 -13.71 -15.02 4.43
CA TRP A 245 -12.47 -15.83 4.47
C TRP A 245 -12.21 -16.36 5.87
N ASN A 246 -11.42 -17.43 5.99
CA ASN A 246 -11.04 -17.98 7.29
C ASN A 246 -9.73 -18.78 7.24
N GLY A 247 -9.32 -19.30 8.40
CA GLY A 247 -8.27 -20.32 8.52
C GLY A 247 -6.83 -19.81 8.48
N ALA A 248 -6.63 -18.50 8.46
CA ALA A 248 -5.32 -17.90 8.73
C ALA A 248 -4.91 -18.13 10.19
N LYS A 249 -3.61 -18.29 10.43
CA LYS A 249 -3.03 -18.50 11.76
C LYS A 249 -1.91 -17.50 12.00
N ASP A 250 -1.95 -16.87 13.17
CA ASP A 250 -0.85 -16.07 13.66
C ASP A 250 0.32 -17.01 14.01
N MET A 251 1.53 -16.59 13.67
CA MET A 251 2.76 -17.34 13.95
C MET A 251 3.64 -16.63 14.99
N SER A 252 3.21 -15.47 15.47
CA SER A 252 3.84 -14.59 16.46
C SER A 252 3.15 -14.70 17.83
N ASP A 253 3.40 -13.74 18.72
CA ASP A 253 2.74 -13.56 20.02
C ASP A 253 1.57 -12.55 19.97
N GLY A 254 1.17 -12.12 18.77
CA GLY A 254 0.05 -11.21 18.57
C GLY A 254 -1.28 -11.78 19.05
N THR A 255 -2.13 -10.92 19.62
CA THR A 255 -3.44 -11.33 20.17
C THR A 255 -4.51 -11.57 19.10
N TYR A 256 -4.30 -11.08 17.89
CA TYR A 256 -5.21 -11.25 16.76
C TYR A 256 -4.52 -10.98 15.42
N LEU A 257 -5.13 -11.50 14.35
CA LEU A 257 -4.80 -11.15 12.97
C LEU A 257 -5.72 -10.04 12.44
N SER A 258 -5.16 -9.19 11.60
CA SER A 258 -5.92 -8.30 10.73
C SER A 258 -5.78 -8.74 9.27
N TYR A 259 -6.58 -8.18 8.38
CA TYR A 259 -6.61 -8.58 6.98
C TYR A 259 -6.54 -7.38 6.05
N ASN A 260 -5.77 -7.51 4.97
CA ASN A 260 -5.78 -6.54 3.88
C ASN A 260 -6.56 -7.14 2.71
N ILE A 261 -7.39 -6.31 2.08
CA ILE A 261 -8.27 -6.73 0.99
C ILE A 261 -7.89 -5.96 -0.26
N TYR A 262 -7.72 -6.72 -1.33
CA TYR A 262 -7.29 -6.24 -2.63
C TYR A 262 -8.33 -6.53 -3.70
N SER A 263 -8.39 -5.69 -4.71
CA SER A 263 -9.24 -5.89 -5.88
C SER A 263 -8.61 -5.37 -7.17
N SER A 264 -8.62 -6.19 -8.21
CA SER A 264 -8.08 -5.84 -9.54
C SER A 264 -9.02 -6.32 -10.65
N PRO A 265 -9.06 -5.64 -11.82
CA PRO A 265 -9.70 -6.19 -13.01
C PRO A 265 -8.94 -7.39 -13.61
N SER A 266 -7.73 -7.69 -13.13
CA SER A 266 -6.87 -8.77 -13.62
C SER A 266 -6.66 -9.84 -12.55
N TYR A 267 -6.44 -11.08 -13.00
CA TYR A 267 -6.09 -12.22 -12.16
C TYR A 267 -4.68 -12.73 -12.53
N PRO A 268 -3.83 -13.11 -11.54
CA PRO A 268 -4.03 -12.92 -10.10
C PRO A 268 -4.04 -11.43 -9.72
N VAL A 269 -4.65 -11.12 -8.57
CA VAL A 269 -4.59 -9.75 -8.01
C VAL A 269 -3.18 -9.51 -7.50
N ASP A 270 -2.53 -8.48 -8.02
CA ASP A 270 -1.21 -8.05 -7.55
C ASP A 270 -1.34 -7.33 -6.20
N ILE A 271 -0.82 -7.94 -5.15
CA ILE A 271 -0.88 -7.39 -3.79
C ILE A 271 0.28 -6.42 -3.48
N ASP A 272 1.28 -6.33 -4.34
CA ASP A 272 2.40 -5.38 -4.22
C ASP A 272 2.06 -4.02 -4.86
N ASP A 273 0.96 -3.93 -5.62
CA ASP A 273 0.43 -2.69 -6.20
C ASP A 273 -0.63 -2.06 -5.30
N ALA A 274 -0.28 -0.94 -4.66
CA ALA A 274 -1.16 -0.19 -3.75
C ALA A 274 -2.50 0.24 -4.38
N ARG A 275 -2.59 0.36 -5.72
CA ARG A 275 -3.85 0.66 -6.42
C ARG A 275 -4.90 -0.43 -6.26
N ASN A 276 -4.48 -1.63 -5.91
CA ASN A 276 -5.38 -2.75 -5.69
C ASN A 276 -5.90 -2.79 -4.25
N ILE A 277 -5.32 -2.06 -3.30
CA ILE A 277 -5.77 -2.06 -1.90
C ILE A 277 -7.13 -1.36 -1.81
N ILE A 278 -8.13 -2.05 -1.24
CA ILE A 278 -9.46 -1.49 -0.98
C ILE A 278 -9.80 -1.40 0.51
N ALA A 279 -9.11 -2.17 1.36
CA ALA A 279 -9.18 -2.04 2.81
C ALA A 279 -7.88 -2.57 3.44
N THR A 280 -7.46 -1.92 4.53
CA THR A 280 -6.25 -2.28 5.29
C THR A 280 -6.62 -2.58 6.73
N ARG A 281 -5.84 -3.45 7.39
CA ARG A 281 -5.96 -3.75 8.83
C ARG A 281 -7.38 -4.11 9.28
N TYR A 282 -8.14 -4.76 8.42
CA TYR A 282 -9.53 -5.10 8.68
C TYR A 282 -9.61 -6.23 9.70
N LEU A 283 -10.37 -6.05 10.78
CA LEU A 283 -10.42 -7.03 11.88
C LEU A 283 -11.44 -8.15 11.65
N LYS A 284 -12.45 -7.90 10.81
CA LYS A 284 -13.47 -8.91 10.51
C LYS A 284 -12.99 -9.83 9.39
N GLN A 285 -13.62 -10.99 9.33
CA GLN A 285 -13.36 -12.04 8.33
C GLN A 285 -14.36 -12.02 7.16
N GLU A 286 -15.09 -10.91 7.01
CA GLU A 286 -16.05 -10.70 5.94
C GLU A 286 -16.10 -9.22 5.54
N ILE A 287 -16.29 -8.94 4.25
CA ILE A 287 -16.53 -7.58 3.75
C ILE A 287 -17.63 -7.58 2.70
N PHE A 288 -18.50 -6.57 2.77
CA PHE A 288 -19.50 -6.31 1.74
C PHE A 288 -19.00 -5.24 0.76
N ILE A 289 -19.03 -5.55 -0.52
CA ILE A 289 -18.62 -4.64 -1.60
C ILE A 289 -19.84 -4.37 -2.48
N ALA A 290 -20.31 -3.13 -2.48
CA ALA A 290 -21.45 -2.73 -3.29
C ALA A 290 -21.18 -2.92 -4.79
N HIS A 291 -22.21 -3.26 -5.56
CA HIS A 291 -22.11 -3.29 -7.03
C HIS A 291 -21.82 -1.90 -7.55
N GLU A 292 -20.80 -1.79 -8.38
CA GLU A 292 -20.51 -0.56 -9.10
C GLU A 292 -21.22 -0.58 -10.46
N ARG A 293 -22.00 0.45 -10.76
CA ARG A 293 -22.65 0.59 -12.08
C ARG A 293 -21.56 0.67 -13.16
N ASN A 294 -21.70 -0.16 -14.20
CA ASN A 294 -20.86 -0.14 -15.41
C ASN A 294 -19.38 -0.54 -15.22
N LYS A 295 -19.00 -1.19 -14.11
CA LYS A 295 -17.63 -1.75 -13.97
C LYS A 295 -17.55 -3.21 -14.40
N ARG A 296 -16.38 -3.56 -14.96
CA ARG A 296 -16.01 -4.94 -15.32
C ARG A 296 -15.98 -5.81 -14.06
N PRO A 297 -16.15 -7.14 -14.21
CA PRO A 297 -15.91 -8.09 -13.12
C PRO A 297 -14.54 -7.84 -12.49
N ARG A 298 -14.45 -7.89 -11.17
CA ARG A 298 -13.19 -7.75 -10.43
C ARG A 298 -12.84 -9.05 -9.75
N TYR A 299 -11.54 -9.28 -9.63
CA TYR A 299 -10.96 -10.30 -8.80
C TYR A 299 -10.64 -9.71 -7.43
N TYR A 300 -10.59 -10.57 -6.42
CA TYR A 300 -10.30 -10.19 -5.06
C TYR A 300 -9.22 -11.09 -4.48
N ALA A 301 -8.35 -10.49 -3.68
CA ALA A 301 -7.40 -11.22 -2.86
C ALA A 301 -7.47 -10.73 -1.42
N VAL A 302 -7.19 -11.64 -0.49
CA VAL A 302 -7.14 -11.35 0.94
C VAL A 302 -5.84 -11.91 1.50
N THR A 303 -5.14 -11.09 2.29
CA THR A 303 -3.96 -11.48 3.06
C THR A 303 -4.28 -11.36 4.55
N ALA A 304 -3.61 -12.15 5.37
CA ALA A 304 -3.57 -11.98 6.82
C ALA A 304 -2.33 -11.18 7.20
N MET A 305 -2.44 -10.36 8.25
CA MET A 305 -1.35 -9.53 8.77
C MET A 305 -1.30 -9.62 10.29
N ASP A 306 -0.12 -9.95 10.82
CA ASP A 306 0.14 -10.02 12.25
C ASP A 306 0.28 -8.63 12.89
N ARG A 307 0.46 -8.59 14.22
CA ARG A 307 0.64 -7.34 14.97
C ARG A 307 1.95 -6.60 14.65
N TYR A 308 2.95 -7.30 14.08
CA TYR A 308 4.23 -6.72 13.64
C TYR A 308 4.15 -6.10 12.25
N GLY A 309 3.05 -6.33 11.52
CA GLY A 309 2.81 -5.87 10.15
C GLY A 309 3.25 -6.85 9.08
N ASN A 310 3.65 -8.08 9.43
CA ASN A 310 4.04 -9.08 8.45
C ASN A 310 2.80 -9.61 7.70
N GLU A 311 2.85 -9.52 6.39
CA GLU A 311 1.75 -9.92 5.51
C GLU A 311 1.96 -11.32 4.93
N SER A 312 0.93 -12.17 5.01
CA SER A 312 0.90 -13.53 4.46
C SER A 312 0.88 -13.55 2.94
N GLN A 313 0.99 -14.74 2.35
CA GLN A 313 0.58 -14.96 0.96
C GLN A 313 -0.94 -14.71 0.80
N PRO A 314 -1.41 -14.29 -0.39
CA PRO A 314 -2.82 -14.02 -0.61
C PRO A 314 -3.61 -15.31 -0.85
N ILE A 315 -4.89 -15.31 -0.43
CA ILE A 315 -5.90 -16.20 -1.01
C ILE A 315 -6.71 -15.44 -2.07
N SER A 316 -7.08 -16.12 -3.14
CA SER A 316 -7.99 -15.62 -4.17
C SER A 316 -8.75 -16.78 -4.80
N ILE A 317 -9.90 -16.49 -5.40
CA ILE A 317 -10.66 -17.49 -6.17
C ILE A 317 -10.28 -17.34 -7.64
N PRO A 318 -9.64 -18.36 -8.27
CA PRO A 318 -9.34 -18.31 -9.69
C PRO A 318 -10.62 -18.17 -10.51
N PRO A 319 -10.59 -17.48 -11.66
CA PRO A 319 -11.71 -17.50 -12.59
C PRO A 319 -12.08 -18.95 -12.88
N LYS A 320 -13.38 -19.25 -12.91
CA LYS A 320 -13.85 -20.53 -13.46
C LYS A 320 -13.26 -20.61 -14.87
N THR A 321 -12.37 -21.57 -15.11
CA THR A 321 -11.96 -21.94 -16.45
C THR A 321 -13.21 -22.40 -17.18
N THR A 322 -13.91 -21.47 -17.83
CA THR A 322 -14.71 -21.83 -18.99
C THR A 322 -13.72 -22.48 -19.91
N LYS A 323 -13.84 -23.79 -20.13
CA LYS A 323 -13.17 -24.46 -21.25
C LYS A 323 -13.35 -23.51 -22.43
N GLU A 324 -12.27 -22.91 -22.91
CA GLU A 324 -12.32 -22.16 -24.16
C GLU A 324 -13.00 -23.10 -25.15
N ASN A 325 -14.14 -22.67 -25.71
CA ASN A 325 -14.62 -23.27 -26.93
C ASN A 325 -13.51 -23.01 -27.94
N ARG A 326 -12.58 -23.96 -28.07
CA ARG A 326 -11.67 -24.05 -29.20
C ARG A 326 -12.58 -23.92 -30.42
N SER A 327 -12.51 -22.78 -31.10
CA SER A 327 -13.18 -22.61 -32.37
C SER A 327 -12.50 -23.58 -33.32
N TYR A 328 -13.03 -24.80 -33.43
CA TYR A 328 -12.59 -25.73 -34.46
C TYR A 328 -12.89 -25.04 -35.79
N LEU A 329 -11.83 -24.71 -36.54
CA LEU A 329 -11.99 -24.35 -37.93
C LEU A 329 -12.76 -25.49 -38.62
N LEU A 330 -13.77 -25.16 -39.42
CA LEU A 330 -14.48 -26.15 -40.22
C LEU A 330 -13.46 -26.80 -41.17
N LYS A 331 -13.48 -28.12 -41.22
CA LYS A 331 -12.52 -28.92 -42.00
C LYS A 331 -12.82 -28.76 -43.49
N ASN A 332 -11.78 -28.63 -44.30
CA ASN A 332 -11.88 -28.66 -45.76
C ASN A 332 -10.61 -29.25 -46.35
N ASP A 333 -10.67 -29.68 -47.60
CA ASP A 333 -9.55 -30.24 -48.37
C ASP A 333 -9.03 -29.28 -49.47
N GLY A 334 -9.41 -28.00 -49.41
CA GLY A 334 -9.09 -26.99 -50.41
C GLY A 334 -10.07 -26.89 -51.59
N LYS A 335 -11.00 -27.85 -51.73
CA LYS A 335 -12.09 -27.84 -52.74
C LYS A 335 -13.47 -28.03 -52.12
N THR A 336 -13.58 -28.78 -51.03
CA THR A 336 -14.84 -29.10 -50.36
C THR A 336 -14.73 -28.81 -48.87
N LEU A 337 -15.69 -28.04 -48.35
CA LEU A 337 -15.83 -27.67 -46.96
C LEU A 337 -16.84 -28.58 -46.27
N SER A 338 -16.50 -29.13 -45.11
CA SER A 338 -17.46 -29.82 -44.24
C SER A 338 -18.30 -28.80 -43.48
N VAL A 339 -19.62 -28.92 -43.62
CA VAL A 339 -20.63 -28.04 -43.05
C VAL A 339 -21.39 -28.82 -41.98
N PRO A 340 -21.74 -28.20 -40.83
CA PRO A 340 -22.60 -28.86 -39.85
C PRO A 340 -23.92 -29.35 -40.48
N PRO A 341 -24.54 -30.42 -39.99
CA PRO A 341 -25.85 -30.86 -40.48
C PRO A 341 -26.95 -29.84 -40.20
N LYS A 342 -27.97 -29.82 -41.06
CA LYS A 342 -29.21 -29.07 -40.79
C LYS A 342 -29.85 -29.63 -39.52
N THR A 343 -29.94 -28.82 -38.48
CA THR A 343 -30.76 -29.13 -37.32
C THR A 343 -32.22 -28.74 -37.62
N ASN A 344 -33.19 -29.42 -37.00
CA ASN A 344 -34.64 -29.19 -37.20
C ASN A 344 -35.13 -27.75 -36.91
N ILE A 345 -34.26 -26.85 -36.46
CA ILE A 345 -34.54 -25.45 -36.08
C ILE A 345 -34.06 -24.46 -37.16
N LEU A 346 -33.25 -24.89 -38.13
CA LEU A 346 -32.68 -24.06 -39.20
C LEU A 346 -33.31 -24.41 -40.57
N SER A 347 -34.38 -23.72 -40.95
CA SER A 347 -34.90 -23.72 -42.34
C SER A 347 -34.07 -22.77 -43.22
N ALA A 348 -32.83 -23.19 -43.50
CA ALA A 348 -31.93 -22.47 -44.39
C ALA A 348 -31.70 -23.25 -45.69
N ASP A 349 -31.90 -22.56 -46.81
CA ASP A 349 -31.75 -23.12 -48.16
C ASP A 349 -30.38 -22.80 -48.76
N TYR A 350 -29.67 -21.81 -48.19
CA TYR A 350 -28.37 -21.36 -48.68
C TYR A 350 -27.36 -21.14 -47.54
N LEU A 351 -26.08 -21.27 -47.90
CA LEU A 351 -24.91 -20.89 -47.14
C LEU A 351 -24.31 -19.63 -47.74
N ILE A 352 -23.91 -18.69 -46.89
CA ILE A 352 -23.16 -17.49 -47.25
C ILE A 352 -21.73 -17.66 -46.77
N ILE A 353 -20.78 -17.39 -47.65
CA ILE A 353 -19.35 -17.35 -47.35
C ILE A 353 -18.92 -15.89 -47.37
N GLU A 354 -18.38 -15.43 -46.24
CA GLU A 354 -17.94 -14.05 -46.05
C GLU A 354 -16.43 -14.00 -45.84
N THR A 355 -15.81 -12.90 -46.26
CA THR A 355 -14.50 -12.49 -45.74
C THR A 355 -14.60 -12.18 -44.23
N LEU A 356 -13.46 -12.12 -43.54
CA LEU A 356 -13.43 -11.69 -42.13
C LEU A 356 -13.97 -10.27 -41.91
N GLN A 357 -13.97 -9.44 -42.95
CA GLN A 357 -14.50 -8.07 -42.95
C GLN A 357 -16.01 -8.00 -43.22
N GLY A 358 -16.68 -9.14 -43.42
CA GLY A 358 -18.13 -9.22 -43.63
C GLY A 358 -18.60 -9.03 -45.07
N GLY A 359 -17.68 -8.96 -46.04
CA GLY A 359 -18.03 -8.96 -47.46
C GLY A 359 -18.40 -10.37 -47.93
N ILE A 360 -19.59 -10.54 -48.52
CA ILE A 360 -20.03 -11.81 -49.10
C ILE A 360 -19.22 -12.09 -50.37
N VAL A 361 -18.57 -13.26 -50.41
CA VAL A 361 -17.74 -13.70 -51.56
C VAL A 361 -18.39 -14.82 -52.35
N ALA A 362 -19.29 -15.60 -51.74
CA ALA A 362 -20.00 -16.67 -52.40
C ALA A 362 -21.27 -17.06 -51.64
N THR A 363 -22.23 -17.62 -52.38
CA THR A 363 -23.40 -18.30 -51.85
C THR A 363 -23.43 -19.72 -52.39
N ARG A 364 -23.72 -20.70 -51.53
CA ARG A 364 -23.84 -22.12 -51.89
C ARG A 364 -25.20 -22.66 -51.46
N PRO A 365 -25.79 -23.60 -52.22
CA PRO A 365 -26.99 -24.25 -51.75
C PRO A 365 -26.65 -25.09 -50.51
N TYR A 366 -27.47 -25.01 -49.47
CA TYR A 366 -27.30 -25.80 -48.26
C TYR A 366 -28.07 -27.11 -48.45
N ILE A 367 -27.49 -28.08 -49.13
CA ILE A 367 -28.17 -29.34 -49.47
C ILE A 367 -27.68 -30.45 -48.55
N ASP A 368 -26.36 -30.63 -48.51
CA ASP A 368 -25.69 -31.69 -47.76
C ASP A 368 -24.77 -31.11 -46.68
N GLU A 369 -24.06 -31.99 -45.95
CA GLU A 369 -23.04 -31.63 -44.96
C GLU A 369 -21.72 -31.14 -45.60
N THR A 370 -21.78 -30.70 -46.86
CA THR A 370 -20.62 -30.20 -47.61
C THR A 370 -20.96 -29.00 -48.50
N ALA A 371 -19.99 -28.12 -48.70
CA ALA A 371 -20.09 -27.00 -49.64
C ALA A 371 -18.85 -26.93 -50.55
N ASP A 372 -19.06 -26.67 -51.84
CA ASP A 372 -17.97 -26.44 -52.79
C ASP A 372 -17.33 -25.07 -52.58
N ILE A 373 -16.00 -25.07 -52.45
CA ILE A 373 -15.14 -23.90 -52.22
C ILE A 373 -13.98 -23.87 -53.23
N SER A 374 -14.06 -24.66 -54.31
CA SER A 374 -12.98 -24.81 -55.30
C SER A 374 -12.70 -23.54 -56.12
N ASP A 375 -13.69 -22.66 -56.26
CA ASP A 375 -13.61 -21.36 -56.96
C ASP A 375 -13.14 -20.21 -56.05
N LEU A 376 -13.12 -20.42 -54.73
CA LEU A 376 -12.62 -19.41 -53.78
C LEU A 376 -11.10 -19.36 -53.78
N SER A 377 -10.53 -18.18 -53.55
CA SER A 377 -9.09 -18.00 -53.38
C SER A 377 -8.62 -18.58 -52.04
N GLU A 378 -7.32 -18.85 -51.90
CA GLU A 378 -6.75 -19.19 -50.60
C GLU A 378 -6.95 -18.03 -49.62
N GLY A 379 -7.33 -18.36 -48.39
CA GLY A 379 -7.71 -17.35 -47.42
C GLY A 379 -8.58 -17.88 -46.29
N MET A 380 -8.99 -16.97 -45.42
CA MET A 380 -9.82 -17.28 -44.25
C MET A 380 -11.21 -16.69 -44.41
N TYR A 381 -12.22 -17.52 -44.15
CA TYR A 381 -13.61 -17.21 -44.44
C TYR A 381 -14.54 -17.57 -43.28
N VAL A 382 -15.67 -16.87 -43.19
CA VAL A 382 -16.76 -17.16 -42.24
C VAL A 382 -17.91 -17.80 -43.01
N LEU A 383 -18.42 -18.92 -42.49
CA LEU A 383 -19.60 -19.58 -43.04
C LEU A 383 -20.84 -19.18 -42.22
N ARG A 384 -21.90 -18.75 -42.91
CA ARG A 384 -23.21 -18.47 -42.33
C ARG A 384 -24.31 -19.23 -43.07
N SER A 385 -25.42 -19.52 -42.40
CA SER A 385 -26.66 -19.96 -43.06
C SER A 385 -27.51 -18.75 -43.42
N LEU A 386 -28.31 -18.85 -44.48
CA LEU A 386 -29.34 -17.87 -44.87
C LEU A 386 -30.72 -18.52 -44.79
N GLY A 387 -31.53 -18.10 -43.82
CA GLY A 387 -32.91 -18.57 -43.65
C GLY A 387 -33.91 -17.81 -44.52
N GLN A 388 -35.11 -18.37 -44.69
CA GLN A 388 -36.19 -17.82 -45.54
C GLN A 388 -36.64 -16.38 -45.19
N LYS A 389 -36.39 -15.92 -43.96
CA LYS A 389 -36.70 -14.55 -43.49
C LYS A 389 -35.51 -13.58 -43.61
N GLY A 390 -34.43 -13.96 -44.29
CA GLY A 390 -33.20 -13.16 -44.42
C GLY A 390 -32.31 -13.13 -43.17
N ILE A 391 -32.65 -13.90 -42.14
CA ILE A 391 -31.85 -14.00 -40.90
C ILE A 391 -30.65 -14.92 -41.17
N THR A 392 -29.46 -14.45 -40.79
CA THR A 392 -28.22 -15.23 -40.93
C THR A 392 -27.67 -15.69 -39.58
N HIS A 393 -27.20 -16.94 -39.53
CA HIS A 393 -26.54 -17.50 -38.35
C HIS A 393 -25.12 -17.95 -38.72
N ARG A 394 -24.13 -17.63 -37.89
CA ARG A 394 -22.75 -18.08 -38.11
C ARG A 394 -22.62 -19.57 -37.77
N LEU A 395 -22.17 -20.35 -38.74
CA LEU A 395 -21.93 -21.78 -38.61
C LEU A 395 -20.48 -22.10 -38.22
N GLY A 396 -19.53 -21.24 -38.60
CA GLY A 396 -18.12 -21.43 -38.25
C GLY A 396 -17.17 -20.57 -39.07
N THR A 397 -15.90 -20.92 -39.02
CA THR A 397 -14.82 -20.28 -39.78
C THR A 397 -13.92 -21.36 -40.37
N PHE A 398 -13.37 -21.13 -41.55
CA PHE A 398 -12.48 -22.08 -42.22
C PHE A 398 -11.35 -21.35 -42.95
N ILE A 399 -10.29 -22.09 -43.26
CA ILE A 399 -9.14 -21.60 -44.01
C ILE A 399 -8.94 -22.50 -45.22
N ILE A 400 -8.87 -21.91 -46.41
CA ILE A 400 -8.52 -22.61 -47.66
C ILE A 400 -7.01 -22.50 -47.84
N LYS A 401 -6.34 -23.66 -47.96
CA LYS A 401 -4.94 -23.79 -48.38
C LYS A 401 -4.86 -24.90 -49.40
N ARG A 402 -4.29 -24.65 -50.57
CA ARG A 402 -4.03 -25.64 -51.62
C ARG A 402 -2.52 -25.88 -51.65
N HIS A 403 -2.14 -27.15 -51.69
CA HIS A 403 -0.75 -27.58 -51.79
C HIS A 403 -0.42 -27.96 -53.22
#